data_AF-A0A7C9FHG9-F1
#
_entry.id   AF-A0A7C9FHG9-F1
#
_cell.length_a   1.000
_cell.length_b   1.000
_cell.length_c   1.000
_cell.angle_alpha   90.00
_cell.angle_beta   90.00
_cell.angle_gamma   90.00
#
_symmetry.space_group_name_H-M   'P 1'
#
loop_
_entity.id
_entity.type
_entity.pdbx_description
1 polymer ?
#
loop_
_entity_poly.entity_id
_entity_poly.type
_entity_poly.pdbx_seq_one_letter_code
_entity_poly.pdbx_strand_id
1 'polypeptide(L)'
;CSSDLPLIRAALYVKEALQMLLLMSNPVAPPPLKTLTPIDFVHKMNAYKAFSEVSPITQFVNFTGAQAILEALDDADCIHVIDFDIGCGAQWASLIQELPLRKRGAPSLKITAVAPLSISHAFELSLARENLVQFANDVGVAFQLHVVNLDLFDPSSSSMPNVGTSEDELIAV
;
A
#
# COMPACT_ATOMS: atom_id res chain seq x y z
N CYS A 1 -20.91 28.41 12.88
CA CYS A 1 -19.56 28.99 12.74
C CYS A 1 -18.54 28.49 13.77
N SER A 2 -18.87 27.59 14.70
CA SER A 2 -17.92 27.03 15.68
C SER A 2 -17.34 25.65 15.33
N SER A 3 -17.84 24.99 14.28
CA SER A 3 -17.37 23.66 13.82
C SER A 3 -16.06 23.69 13.01
N ASP A 4 -15.58 24.89 12.62
CA ASP A 4 -14.50 25.03 11.64
C ASP A 4 -13.10 25.20 12.25
N LEU A 5 -12.97 25.28 13.58
CA LEU A 5 -11.65 25.30 14.21
C LEU A 5 -11.01 23.90 14.14
N PRO A 6 -9.73 23.78 13.71
CA PRO A 6 -9.03 22.50 13.68
C PRO A 6 -9.09 21.73 15.00
N LEU A 7 -8.98 22.43 16.13
CA LEU A 7 -9.06 21.84 17.46
C LEU A 7 -10.43 21.24 17.77
N ILE A 8 -11.51 21.89 17.32
CA ILE A 8 -12.89 21.40 17.54
C ILE A 8 -13.15 20.16 16.69
N ARG A 9 -12.67 20.14 15.43
CA ARG A 9 -12.73 18.92 14.59
C ARG A 9 -11.96 17.77 15.20
N ALA A 10 -10.73 18.02 15.67
CA ALA A 10 -9.93 16.99 16.34
C ALA A 10 -10.65 16.45 17.60
N ALA A 11 -11.18 17.33 18.45
CA ALA A 11 -11.93 16.93 19.63
C ALA A 11 -13.19 16.10 19.29
N LEU A 12 -13.88 16.43 18.20
CA LEU A 12 -15.03 15.67 17.72
C LEU A 12 -14.63 14.24 17.31
N TYR A 13 -13.59 14.07 16.48
CA TYR A 13 -13.14 12.75 16.05
C TYR A 13 -12.62 11.90 17.23
N VAL A 14 -11.90 12.51 18.18
CA VAL A 14 -11.46 11.82 19.41
C VAL A 14 -12.66 11.37 20.23
N LYS A 15 -13.67 12.24 20.41
CA LYS A 15 -14.90 11.89 21.11
C LYS A 15 -15.59 10.69 20.45
N GLU A 16 -15.76 10.71 19.13
CA GLU A 16 -16.41 9.62 18.39
C GLU A 16 -15.63 8.30 18.51
N ALA A 17 -14.30 8.34 18.40
CA ALA A 17 -13.45 7.17 18.57
C ALA A 17 -13.56 6.59 19.99
N LEU A 18 -13.56 7.45 21.02
CA LEU A 18 -13.74 7.02 22.41
C LEU A 18 -15.14 6.43 22.66
N GLN A 19 -16.19 7.01 22.06
CA GLN A 19 -17.54 6.46 22.14
C GLN A 19 -17.62 5.07 21.52
N MET A 20 -16.99 4.86 20.36
CA MET A 20 -16.91 3.54 19.73
C MET A 20 -16.18 2.53 20.64
N LEU A 21 -15.08 2.93 21.27
CA LEU A 21 -14.34 2.09 22.20
C LEU A 21 -15.18 1.69 23.43
N LEU A 22 -15.96 2.62 23.98
CA LEU A 22 -16.82 2.36 25.14
C LEU A 22 -18.01 1.42 24.80
N LEU A 23 -18.47 1.43 23.56
CA LEU A 23 -19.54 0.54 23.08
C LEU A 23 -19.04 -0.89 22.79
N MET A 24 -17.72 -1.09 22.72
CA MET A 24 -17.16 -2.42 22.52
C MET A 24 -17.18 -3.20 23.83
N SER A 25 -17.87 -4.35 23.84
CA SER A 25 -17.97 -5.25 25.02
C SER A 25 -16.61 -5.75 25.53
N ASN A 26 -15.56 -5.68 24.69
CA ASN A 26 -14.19 -5.96 25.06
C ASN A 26 -13.26 -4.88 24.45
N PRO A 27 -12.70 -3.95 25.25
CA PRO A 27 -11.85 -2.87 24.76
C PRO A 27 -10.46 -3.33 24.31
N VAL A 28 -10.09 -4.59 24.57
CA VAL A 28 -8.82 -5.21 24.15
C VAL A 28 -9.00 -6.02 22.86
N ALA A 29 -10.24 -6.36 22.49
CA ALA A 29 -10.50 -7.01 21.20
C ALA A 29 -10.39 -5.97 20.07
N PRO A 30 -9.80 -6.31 18.92
CA PRO A 30 -9.83 -5.43 17.77
C PRO A 30 -11.29 -5.09 17.43
N PRO A 31 -11.60 -3.84 17.02
CA PRO A 31 -12.94 -3.49 16.59
C PRO A 31 -13.39 -4.46 15.51
N PRO A 32 -14.66 -4.90 15.50
CA PRO A 32 -15.15 -5.79 14.46
C PRO A 32 -14.81 -5.15 13.11
N LEU A 33 -14.07 -5.87 12.28
CA LEU A 33 -13.70 -5.39 10.94
C LEU A 33 -15.00 -4.99 10.24
N LYS A 34 -15.16 -3.69 9.99
CA LYS A 34 -16.23 -3.22 9.13
C LYS A 34 -15.96 -3.84 7.78
N THR A 35 -16.86 -4.66 7.29
CA THR A 35 -16.82 -5.14 5.91
C THR A 35 -16.89 -3.90 5.03
N LEU A 36 -15.76 -3.49 4.45
CA LEU A 36 -15.72 -2.32 3.59
C LEU A 36 -16.54 -2.64 2.36
N THR A 37 -17.55 -1.82 2.09
CA THR A 37 -18.35 -1.92 0.89
C THR A 37 -17.56 -1.33 -0.29
N PRO A 38 -17.94 -1.64 -1.55
CA PRO A 38 -17.36 -0.97 -2.71
C PRO A 38 -17.47 0.57 -2.64
N ILE A 39 -18.52 1.09 -1.98
CA ILE A 39 -18.71 2.53 -1.77
C ILE A 39 -17.65 3.09 -0.82
N ASP A 40 -17.34 2.37 0.25
CA ASP A 40 -16.28 2.77 1.20
C ASP A 40 -14.91 2.85 0.51
N PHE A 41 -14.64 1.92 -0.41
CA PHE A 41 -13.43 1.97 -1.22
C PHE A 41 -13.36 3.22 -2.12
N VAL A 42 -14.47 3.56 -2.79
CA VAL A 42 -14.54 4.80 -3.60
C VAL A 42 -14.34 6.04 -2.72
N HIS A 43 -14.93 6.08 -1.52
CA HIS A 43 -14.69 7.17 -0.57
C HIS A 43 -13.22 7.23 -0.12
N LYS A 44 -12.59 6.09 0.17
CA LYS A 44 -11.16 6.00 0.52
C LYS A 44 -10.30 6.59 -0.60
N MET A 45 -10.54 6.20 -1.85
CA MET A 45 -9.80 6.71 -3.01
C MET A 45 -10.00 8.22 -3.21
N ASN A 46 -11.23 8.71 -3.09
CA ASN A 46 -11.53 10.14 -3.19
C ASN A 46 -10.88 10.94 -2.07
N ALA A 47 -10.88 10.43 -0.84
CA ALA A 47 -10.20 11.06 0.30
C ALA A 47 -8.68 11.10 0.10
N TYR A 48 -8.08 10.01 -0.39
CA TYR A 48 -6.66 9.95 -0.72
C TYR A 48 -6.29 10.99 -1.79
N LYS A 49 -7.08 11.06 -2.87
CA LYS A 49 -6.90 12.05 -3.93
C LYS A 49 -7.03 13.49 -3.41
N ALA A 50 -8.08 13.78 -2.65
CA ALA A 50 -8.27 15.11 -2.07
C ALA A 50 -7.12 15.48 -1.13
N PHE A 51 -6.61 14.52 -0.36
CA PHE A 51 -5.46 14.74 0.51
C PHE A 51 -4.18 15.01 -0.28
N SER A 52 -3.90 14.26 -1.36
CA SER A 52 -2.71 14.48 -2.19
C SER A 52 -2.74 15.79 -2.98
N GLU A 53 -3.93 16.31 -3.28
CA GLU A 53 -4.11 17.63 -3.93
C GLU A 53 -3.82 18.80 -2.98
N VAL A 54 -4.04 18.63 -1.67
CA VAL A 54 -3.87 19.71 -0.68
C VAL A 54 -2.64 19.55 0.21
N SER A 55 -1.99 18.39 0.19
CA SER A 55 -0.86 18.05 1.06
C SER A 55 0.28 17.40 0.26
N PRO A 56 1.54 17.88 0.44
CA PRO A 56 2.69 17.29 -0.24
C PRO A 56 3.13 15.95 0.37
N ILE A 57 2.58 15.55 1.51
CA ILE A 57 3.05 14.38 2.27
C ILE A 57 3.00 13.10 1.42
N THR A 58 1.92 12.88 0.67
CA THR A 58 1.78 11.70 -0.18
C THR A 58 2.85 11.64 -1.27
N GLN A 59 3.10 12.76 -1.94
CA GLN A 59 4.12 12.86 -2.98
C GLN A 59 5.51 12.68 -2.38
N PHE A 60 5.77 13.34 -1.24
CA PHE A 60 7.03 13.23 -0.52
C PHE A 60 7.36 11.77 -0.22
N VAL A 61 6.46 11.03 0.44
CA VAL A 61 6.67 9.61 0.79
C VAL A 61 6.94 8.77 -0.46
N ASN A 62 6.12 8.94 -1.50
CA ASN A 62 6.28 8.18 -2.75
C ASN A 62 7.63 8.44 -3.42
N PHE A 63 8.02 9.70 -3.57
CA PHE A 63 9.28 10.06 -4.21
C PHE A 63 10.49 9.64 -3.38
N THR A 64 10.48 9.89 -2.07
CA THR A 64 11.61 9.51 -1.22
C THR A 64 11.75 8.00 -1.10
N GLY A 65 10.64 7.26 -1.04
CA GLY A 65 10.65 5.80 -1.02
C GLY A 65 11.16 5.21 -2.33
N ALA A 66 10.67 5.72 -3.47
CA ALA A 66 11.15 5.30 -4.78
C ALA A 66 12.65 5.59 -4.95
N GLN A 67 13.12 6.79 -4.58
CA GLN A 67 14.53 7.14 -4.69
C GLN A 67 15.40 6.27 -3.77
N ALA A 68 14.98 5.99 -2.54
CA ALA A 68 15.73 5.11 -1.65
C ALA A 68 15.91 3.69 -2.24
N ILE A 69 14.86 3.15 -2.88
CA ILE A 69 14.93 1.85 -3.58
C ILE A 69 15.86 1.93 -4.79
N LEU A 70 15.73 2.96 -5.62
CA LEU A 70 16.55 3.14 -6.81
C LEU A 70 18.04 3.29 -6.46
N GLU A 71 18.36 4.04 -5.40
CA GLU A 71 19.72 4.23 -4.91
C GLU A 71 20.31 2.94 -4.32
N ALA A 72 19.53 2.20 -3.55
CA ALA A 72 19.99 0.95 -2.93
C ALA A 72 20.16 -0.18 -3.94
N LEU A 73 19.37 -0.20 -5.03
CA LEU A 73 19.27 -1.29 -5.99
C LEU A 73 19.66 -0.86 -7.42
N ASP A 74 20.56 0.11 -7.57
CA ASP A 74 20.96 0.68 -8.88
C ASP A 74 21.73 -0.30 -9.78
N ASP A 75 22.23 -1.40 -9.24
CA ASP A 75 22.87 -2.49 -9.99
C ASP A 75 21.98 -3.72 -10.17
N ALA A 76 20.76 -3.69 -9.64
CA ALA A 76 19.79 -4.78 -9.77
C ALA A 76 19.23 -4.88 -11.19
N ASP A 77 19.26 -6.08 -11.76
CA ASP A 77 18.54 -6.44 -12.99
C ASP A 77 17.10 -6.93 -12.68
N CYS A 78 16.86 -7.38 -11.45
CA CYS A 78 15.57 -7.82 -10.93
C CYS A 78 15.35 -7.26 -9.52
N ILE A 79 14.30 -6.45 -9.33
CA ILE A 79 13.92 -5.86 -8.05
C ILE A 79 12.69 -6.58 -7.52
N HIS A 80 12.74 -7.03 -6.26
CA HIS A 80 11.59 -7.61 -5.55
C HIS A 80 11.23 -6.74 -4.34
N VAL A 81 10.04 -6.17 -4.35
CA VAL A 81 9.49 -5.39 -3.25
C VAL A 81 8.50 -6.25 -2.45
N ILE A 82 8.56 -6.18 -1.13
CA ILE A 82 7.57 -6.76 -0.22
C ILE A 82 6.81 -5.62 0.44
N ASP A 83 5.50 -5.51 0.21
CA ASP A 83 4.68 -4.42 0.72
C ASP A 83 3.53 -4.94 1.59
N PHE A 84 3.35 -4.32 2.76
CA PHE A 84 2.29 -4.65 3.73
C PHE A 84 1.06 -3.73 3.63
N ASP A 85 1.11 -2.67 2.82
CA ASP A 85 0.02 -1.73 2.56
C ASP A 85 0.07 -1.16 1.13
N ILE A 86 -0.08 -2.05 0.15
CA ILE A 86 -0.05 -1.67 -1.28
C ILE A 86 -1.11 -0.63 -1.67
N GLY A 87 -2.20 -0.53 -0.89
CA GLY A 87 -3.30 0.41 -1.13
C GLY A 87 -3.79 0.38 -2.58
N CYS A 88 -3.86 1.55 -3.21
CA CYS A 88 -4.21 1.71 -4.63
C CYS A 88 -3.03 1.58 -5.61
N GLY A 89 -1.82 1.29 -5.12
CA GLY A 89 -0.61 1.15 -5.94
C GLY A 89 0.08 2.46 -6.34
N ALA A 90 -0.34 3.62 -5.82
CA ALA A 90 0.20 4.92 -6.24
C ALA A 90 1.73 5.06 -6.04
N GLN A 91 2.25 4.55 -4.93
CA GLN A 91 3.71 4.52 -4.67
C GLN A 91 4.44 3.72 -5.74
N TRP A 92 3.93 2.54 -6.09
CA TRP A 92 4.55 1.64 -7.06
C TRP A 92 4.43 2.13 -8.49
N ALA A 93 3.35 2.82 -8.84
CA ALA A 93 3.25 3.54 -10.11
C ALA A 93 4.37 4.59 -10.21
N SER A 94 4.65 5.33 -9.14
CA SER A 94 5.78 6.27 -9.11
C SER A 94 7.12 5.57 -9.31
N LEU A 95 7.34 4.40 -8.69
CA LEU A 95 8.58 3.63 -8.89
C LEU A 95 8.70 3.12 -10.33
N ILE A 96 7.65 2.50 -10.87
CA ILE A 96 7.60 1.96 -12.24
C ILE A 96 7.94 3.04 -13.27
N GLN A 97 7.47 4.26 -13.08
CA GLN A 97 7.77 5.38 -13.98
C GLN A 97 9.26 5.74 -14.02
N GLU A 98 9.97 5.58 -12.91
CA GLU A 98 11.39 5.95 -12.79
C GLU A 98 12.34 4.83 -13.25
N LEU A 99 11.90 3.56 -13.21
CA LEU A 99 12.73 2.40 -13.57
C LEU A 99 13.38 2.48 -14.97
N PRO A 100 12.68 2.89 -16.05
CA PRO A 100 13.27 3.02 -17.38
C PRO A 100 14.29 4.16 -17.50
N LEU A 101 14.30 5.12 -16.57
CA LEU A 101 15.22 6.26 -16.60
C LEU A 101 16.63 5.88 -16.11
N ARG A 102 16.80 4.66 -15.57
CA ARG A 102 18.09 4.12 -15.15
C ARG A 102 19.03 4.00 -16.34
N LYS A 103 20.29 4.37 -16.13
CA LYS A 103 21.34 4.34 -17.19
C LYS A 103 21.61 2.94 -17.74
N ARG A 104 21.36 1.90 -16.95
CA ARG A 104 21.62 0.49 -17.29
C ARG A 104 20.42 -0.21 -17.94
N GLY A 105 19.30 0.51 -18.13
CA GLY A 105 18.04 -0.03 -18.63
C GLY A 105 17.05 -0.36 -17.52
N ALA A 106 15.80 -0.61 -17.90
CA ALA A 106 14.74 -0.94 -16.95
C ALA A 106 14.95 -2.36 -16.38
N PRO A 107 15.04 -2.55 -15.05
CA PRO A 107 15.02 -3.87 -14.46
C PRO A 107 13.62 -4.48 -14.56
N SER A 108 13.52 -5.78 -14.28
CA SER A 108 12.23 -6.36 -13.93
C SER A 108 11.83 -5.95 -12.50
N LEU A 109 10.53 -5.75 -12.28
CA LEU A 109 9.96 -5.42 -10.99
C LEU A 109 8.94 -6.47 -10.58
N LYS A 110 9.13 -7.03 -9.40
CA LYS A 110 8.19 -7.90 -8.73
C LYS A 110 7.75 -7.26 -7.44
N ILE A 111 6.46 -7.28 -7.16
CA ILE A 111 5.91 -6.83 -5.89
C ILE A 111 5.16 -7.99 -5.25
N THR A 112 5.35 -8.19 -3.96
CA THR A 112 4.54 -9.08 -3.15
C THR A 112 3.77 -8.27 -2.13
N ALA A 113 2.47 -8.14 -2.35
CA ALA A 113 1.55 -7.51 -1.40
C ALA A 113 1.15 -8.53 -0.33
N VAL A 114 1.47 -8.24 0.92
CA VAL A 114 1.08 -9.00 2.10
C VAL A 114 -0.13 -8.33 2.71
N ALA A 115 -1.32 -8.93 2.54
CA ALA A 115 -2.57 -8.32 2.97
C ALA A 115 -3.56 -9.38 3.45
N PRO A 116 -4.48 -9.05 4.38
CA PRO A 116 -5.62 -9.91 4.69
C PRO A 116 -6.47 -10.11 3.43
N LEU A 117 -6.91 -11.34 3.15
CA LEU A 117 -7.74 -11.63 1.97
C LEU A 117 -9.24 -11.46 2.22
N SER A 118 -9.62 -10.44 3.01
CA SER A 118 -11.03 -10.10 3.17
C SER A 118 -11.63 -9.65 1.82
N ILE A 119 -12.95 -9.79 1.65
CA ILE A 119 -13.65 -9.47 0.40
C ILE A 119 -13.31 -8.06 -0.10
N SER A 120 -13.19 -7.10 0.81
CA SER A 120 -12.87 -5.72 0.47
C SER A 120 -11.42 -5.54 0.02
N HIS A 121 -10.47 -6.18 0.71
CA HIS A 121 -9.07 -6.12 0.34
C HIS A 121 -8.82 -6.81 -1.00
N ALA A 122 -9.51 -7.91 -1.28
CA ALA A 122 -9.44 -8.59 -2.57
C ALA A 122 -9.83 -7.67 -3.74
N PHE A 123 -10.86 -6.84 -3.58
CA PHE A 123 -11.26 -5.87 -4.61
C PHE A 123 -10.20 -4.78 -4.83
N GLU A 124 -9.72 -4.16 -3.74
CA GLU A 124 -8.65 -3.15 -3.79
C GLU A 124 -7.38 -3.71 -4.45
N LEU A 125 -6.97 -4.92 -4.07
CA LEU A 125 -5.81 -5.61 -4.64
C LEU A 125 -6.00 -5.95 -6.12
N SER A 126 -7.20 -6.34 -6.55
CA SER A 126 -7.48 -6.61 -7.97
C SER A 126 -7.33 -5.35 -8.81
N LEU A 127 -7.91 -4.24 -8.34
CA LEU A 127 -7.82 -2.97 -9.05
C LEU A 127 -6.37 -2.43 -9.09
N ALA A 128 -5.65 -2.50 -7.97
CA ALA A 128 -4.24 -2.14 -7.92
C ALA A 128 -3.42 -3.00 -8.89
N ARG A 129 -3.68 -4.32 -8.95
CA ARG A 129 -3.03 -5.24 -9.90
C ARG A 129 -3.26 -4.81 -11.34
N GLU A 130 -4.51 -4.63 -11.74
CA GLU A 130 -4.88 -4.28 -13.11
C GLU A 130 -4.22 -2.96 -13.54
N ASN A 131 -4.30 -1.93 -12.69
CA ASN A 131 -3.72 -0.64 -12.97
C ASN A 131 -2.20 -0.69 -13.07
N LEU A 132 -1.51 -1.38 -12.15
CA LEU A 132 -0.05 -1.46 -12.15
C LEU A 132 0.48 -2.30 -13.31
N VAL A 133 -0.17 -3.42 -13.64
CA VAL A 133 0.21 -4.24 -14.80
C VAL A 133 0.04 -3.45 -16.09
N GLN A 134 -1.09 -2.77 -16.25
CA GLN A 134 -1.31 -1.94 -17.44
C GLN A 134 -0.28 -0.81 -17.54
N PHE A 135 -0.05 -0.08 -16.44
CA PHE A 135 0.91 1.01 -16.43
C PHE A 135 2.34 0.54 -16.70
N ALA A 136 2.77 -0.58 -16.11
CA ALA A 136 4.08 -1.15 -16.39
C ALA A 136 4.26 -1.54 -17.86
N ASN A 137 3.22 -2.12 -18.48
CA ASN A 137 3.25 -2.42 -19.91
C ASN A 137 3.39 -1.15 -20.76
N ASP A 138 2.67 -0.09 -20.42
CA ASP A 138 2.68 1.18 -21.16
C ASP A 138 4.06 1.87 -21.12
N VAL A 139 4.79 1.72 -20.00
CA VAL A 139 6.14 2.28 -19.83
C VAL A 139 7.25 1.27 -20.21
N GLY A 140 6.89 0.02 -20.53
CA GLY A 140 7.83 -1.01 -20.98
C GLY A 140 8.65 -1.66 -19.85
N VAL A 141 8.10 -1.75 -18.65
CA VAL A 141 8.70 -2.42 -17.49
C VAL A 141 8.12 -3.83 -17.34
N ALA A 142 8.99 -4.84 -17.23
CA ALA A 142 8.54 -6.20 -16.92
C ALA A 142 8.06 -6.26 -15.45
N PHE A 143 6.76 -6.46 -15.24
CA PHE A 143 6.14 -6.35 -13.92
C PHE A 143 5.36 -7.59 -13.49
N GLN A 144 5.44 -7.95 -12.21
CA GLN A 144 4.63 -8.99 -11.58
C GLN A 144 4.13 -8.56 -10.20
N LEU A 145 2.85 -8.82 -9.91
CA LEU A 145 2.26 -8.61 -8.57
C LEU A 145 1.74 -9.93 -7.99
N HIS A 146 2.44 -10.41 -6.97
CA HIS A 146 2.02 -11.53 -6.13
C HIS A 146 1.27 -11.01 -4.90
N VAL A 147 0.31 -11.80 -4.41
CA VAL A 147 -0.43 -11.49 -3.19
C VAL A 147 -0.28 -12.66 -2.24
N VAL A 148 0.12 -12.36 -1.02
CA VAL A 148 0.28 -13.32 0.06
C VAL A 148 -0.73 -12.99 1.15
N ASN A 149 -1.47 -14.02 1.59
CA ASN A 149 -2.48 -13.85 2.62
C ASN A 149 -1.82 -13.65 3.99
N LEU A 150 -2.00 -12.46 4.57
CA LEU A 150 -1.51 -12.15 5.92
C LEU A 150 -2.19 -13.01 6.99
N ASP A 151 -3.43 -13.46 6.79
CA ASP A 151 -4.16 -14.27 7.78
C ASP A 151 -3.54 -15.66 7.98
N LEU A 152 -2.66 -16.09 7.06
CA LEU A 152 -1.90 -17.34 7.17
C LEU A 152 -0.59 -17.15 7.94
N PHE A 153 -0.25 -15.93 8.34
CA PHE A 153 0.95 -15.66 9.12
C PHE A 153 0.73 -16.02 10.58
N ASP A 154 1.51 -16.99 11.06
CA ASP A 154 1.62 -17.28 12.48
C ASP A 154 2.82 -16.51 13.06
N PRO A 155 2.60 -15.44 13.87
CA PRO A 155 3.68 -14.65 14.45
C PRO A 155 4.51 -15.42 15.48
N SER A 156 4.03 -16.59 15.93
CA SER A 156 4.81 -17.50 16.79
C SER A 156 5.71 -18.46 16.00
N SER A 157 5.49 -18.57 14.68
CA SER A 157 6.38 -19.27 13.77
C SER A 157 7.51 -18.33 13.31
N SER A 158 8.76 -18.78 13.34
CA SER A 158 9.90 -18.02 12.83
C SER A 158 9.96 -17.99 11.29
N SER A 159 8.95 -18.54 10.61
CA SER A 159 8.86 -18.58 9.16
C SER A 159 8.05 -17.41 8.63
N MET A 160 8.67 -16.55 7.84
CA MET A 160 7.93 -15.61 7.01
C MET A 160 6.99 -16.38 6.06
N PRO A 161 5.84 -15.80 5.65
CA PRO A 161 5.04 -16.34 4.57
C PRO A 161 5.93 -16.56 3.35
N ASN A 162 5.66 -17.59 2.54
CA ASN A 162 6.44 -17.80 1.32
C ASN A 162 6.20 -16.64 0.34
N VAL A 163 7.12 -15.67 0.33
CA VAL A 163 7.11 -14.50 -0.57
C VAL A 163 7.69 -14.86 -1.95
N GLY A 164 8.15 -16.11 -2.14
CA GLY A 164 8.62 -16.62 -3.43
C GLY A 164 9.89 -15.93 -3.92
N THR A 165 10.85 -15.67 -3.05
CA THR A 165 12.13 -15.02 -3.38
C THR A 165 13.00 -15.89 -4.29
N SER A 166 13.63 -15.30 -5.31
CA SER A 166 14.69 -15.93 -6.10
C SER A 166 16.08 -15.48 -5.62
N GLU A 167 17.13 -16.28 -5.84
CA GLU A 167 18.52 -15.92 -5.49
C GLU A 167 19.05 -14.73 -6.31
N ASP A 168 18.47 -14.49 -7.49
CA ASP A 168 18.89 -13.42 -8.42
C ASP A 168 18.11 -12.10 -8.24
N GLU A 169 17.19 -12.03 -7.26
CA GLU A 169 16.39 -10.83 -6.99
C GLU A 169 16.96 -10.04 -5.80
N LEU A 170 17.11 -8.72 -5.95
CA LEU A 170 17.42 -7.84 -4.81
C LEU A 170 16.14 -7.34 -4.15
N ILE A 171 16.09 -7.44 -2.82
CA ILE A 171 14.86 -7.29 -2.04
C ILE A 171 14.80 -5.92 -1.34
N ALA A 172 13.66 -5.25 -1.46
CA ALA A 172 13.25 -4.12 -0.63
C ALA A 172 11.97 -4.45 0.15
N VAL A 173 11.84 -3.88 1.35
CA VAL A 173 10.67 -4.03 2.23
C VAL A 173 10.22 -2.64 2.68
#